data_AF-A0A3A5W8I9-F1
#
_entry.id   AF-A0A3A5W8I9-F1
#
_cell.length_a   1.000
_cell.length_b   1.000
_cell.length_c   1.000
_cell.angle_alpha   90.00
_cell.angle_beta   90.00
_cell.angle_gamma   90.00
#
_symmetry.space_group_name_H-M   'P 1'
#
loop_
_entity.id
_entity.type
_entity.pdbx_description
1 polymer ?
#
loop_
_entity_poly.entity_id
_entity_poly.type
_entity_poly.pdbx_seq_one_letter_code
_entity_poly.pdbx_strand_id
1 'polypeptide(L)'
;MVMDYDSHTLIQLKTMCKDRGLRVSGTKAEVIIRLMEDDESKLPTPVMVPTQTIQMHPQHHQVQPVTHIYVNNNSDLTLQLTGIGILLYGIFRIGMALLFNEWMPAESFLAMLIGLGFILGGVTTIQGYKQGLQLTLGVLVVSGILSLINHDEFSPLSIGMGGFWPVWLSLLCSGTCMIIVATPLLGVADSQFRAGSPNYMTSAINTADFVSPAPLVMKEPDKRPATEGKIVTKCVHCQSKLKVPIGYKGRVKCPTCNERFKVE
;
A
#
# COMPACT_ATOMS: atom_id res chain seq x y z
N MET A 1 -23.88 -21.24 23.17
CA MET A 1 -22.82 -21.87 23.99
C MET A 1 -21.70 -22.16 23.01
N VAL A 2 -20.61 -21.38 23.02
CA VAL A 2 -19.49 -21.60 22.07
C VAL A 2 -18.81 -22.90 22.49
N MET A 3 -18.99 -23.96 21.72
CA MET A 3 -18.33 -25.25 21.99
C MET A 3 -16.85 -25.15 21.62
N ASP A 4 -15.98 -25.55 22.55
CA ASP A 4 -14.53 -25.60 22.32
C ASP A 4 -14.15 -26.90 21.59
N TYR A 5 -13.83 -26.77 20.31
CA TYR A 5 -13.52 -27.87 19.40
C TYR A 5 -12.02 -28.24 19.37
N ASP A 6 -11.14 -27.46 20.00
CA ASP A 6 -9.68 -27.68 19.92
C ASP A 6 -9.24 -28.92 20.70
N SER A 7 -9.98 -29.25 21.77
CA SER A 7 -9.78 -30.42 22.62
C SER A 7 -10.13 -31.76 21.96
N HIS A 8 -10.86 -31.75 20.84
CA HIS A 8 -11.32 -32.97 20.17
C HIS A 8 -10.27 -33.54 19.20
N THR A 9 -10.25 -34.86 19.07
CA THR A 9 -9.42 -35.55 18.09
C THR A 9 -9.98 -35.38 16.67
N LEU A 10 -9.11 -35.47 15.67
CA LEU A 10 -9.49 -35.35 14.25
C LEU A 10 -10.61 -36.32 13.82
N ILE A 11 -10.65 -37.50 14.44
CA ILE A 11 -11.65 -38.52 14.14
C ILE A 11 -13.01 -38.09 14.68
N GLN A 12 -13.06 -37.57 15.91
CA GLN A 12 -14.28 -37.06 16.55
C GLN A 12 -14.85 -35.84 15.80
N LEU A 13 -13.98 -34.95 15.34
CA LEU A 13 -14.39 -33.79 14.54
C LEU A 13 -15.03 -34.22 13.20
N LYS A 14 -14.47 -35.24 12.54
CA LYS A 14 -15.02 -35.77 11.29
C LYS A 14 -16.34 -36.50 11.49
N THR A 15 -16.53 -37.22 12.60
CA THR A 15 -17.84 -37.80 12.94
C THR A 15 -18.88 -36.71 13.20
N MET A 16 -18.52 -35.66 13.95
CA MET A 16 -19.42 -34.52 14.17
C MET A 16 -19.78 -33.79 12.87
N CYS A 17 -18.84 -33.64 11.92
CA CYS A 17 -19.16 -33.12 10.60
C CYS A 17 -20.09 -34.05 9.80
N LYS A 18 -19.88 -35.37 9.85
CA LYS A 18 -20.72 -36.34 9.14
C LYS A 18 -22.16 -36.34 9.65
N ASP A 19 -22.34 -36.28 10.97
CA ASP A 19 -23.67 -36.26 11.60
C ASP A 19 -24.44 -34.97 11.28
N ARG A 20 -23.72 -33.88 11.02
CA ARG A 20 -24.29 -32.57 10.64
C ARG A 20 -24.40 -32.36 9.13
N GLY A 21 -24.02 -33.35 8.31
CA GLY A 21 -24.04 -33.24 6.84
C GLY A 21 -22.97 -32.32 6.24
N LEU A 22 -21.94 -31.97 7.02
CA LEU A 22 -20.83 -31.10 6.64
C LEU A 22 -19.69 -31.89 5.96
N ARG A 23 -18.93 -31.22 5.09
CA ARG A 23 -17.83 -31.84 4.35
C ARG A 23 -16.68 -32.27 5.27
N VAL A 24 -16.46 -33.59 5.37
CA VAL A 24 -15.44 -34.24 6.24
C VAL A 24 -13.98 -34.20 5.73
N SER A 25 -13.74 -33.56 4.57
CA SER A 25 -12.41 -33.48 3.94
C SER A 25 -11.70 -32.18 4.31
N GLY A 26 -10.46 -32.26 4.82
CA GLY A 26 -9.66 -31.10 5.20
C GLY A 26 -8.67 -31.38 6.34
N THR A 27 -7.87 -30.36 6.68
CA THR A 27 -6.99 -30.33 7.86
C THR A 27 -7.80 -30.13 9.15
N LYS A 28 -7.23 -30.41 10.33
CA LYS A 28 -7.94 -30.28 11.63
C LYS A 28 -8.57 -28.90 11.79
N ALA A 29 -7.84 -27.85 11.44
CA ALA A 29 -8.31 -26.47 11.53
C ALA A 29 -9.53 -26.21 10.61
N GLU A 30 -9.51 -26.70 9.38
CA GLU A 30 -10.65 -26.53 8.46
C GLU A 30 -11.92 -27.22 8.93
N VAL A 31 -11.79 -28.40 9.54
CA VAL A 31 -12.94 -29.15 10.08
C VAL A 31 -13.52 -28.42 11.30
N ILE A 32 -12.66 -27.85 12.15
CA ILE A 32 -13.07 -27.04 13.30
C ILE A 32 -13.81 -25.77 12.85
N ILE A 33 -13.23 -25.01 11.91
CA ILE A 33 -13.84 -23.78 11.39
C ILE A 33 -15.26 -24.06 10.86
N ARG A 34 -15.45 -25.13 10.09
CA ARG A 34 -16.77 -25.50 9.55
C ARG A 34 -17.78 -25.87 10.64
N LEU A 35 -17.35 -26.50 11.72
CA LEU A 35 -18.21 -26.82 12.86
C LEU A 35 -18.60 -25.55 13.64
N MET A 36 -17.67 -24.60 13.76
CA MET A 36 -17.94 -23.31 14.39
C MET A 36 -18.90 -22.46 13.56
N GLU A 37 -18.74 -22.43 12.23
CA GLU A 37 -19.66 -21.73 11.30
C GLU A 37 -21.08 -22.32 11.35
N ASP A 38 -21.22 -23.66 11.41
CA ASP A 38 -22.52 -24.32 11.54
C ASP A 38 -23.22 -23.98 12.88
N ASP A 39 -22.47 -23.91 13.97
CA ASP A 39 -23.01 -23.52 15.29
C ASP A 39 -23.45 -22.06 15.32
N GLU A 40 -22.68 -21.15 14.71
CA GLU A 40 -23.06 -19.74 14.61
C GLU A 40 -24.31 -19.54 13.75
N SER A 41 -24.45 -20.29 12.66
CA SER A 41 -25.62 -20.21 11.77
C SER A 41 -26.93 -20.64 12.43
N LYS A 42 -26.87 -21.45 13.51
CA LYS A 42 -28.03 -21.94 14.26
C LYS A 42 -28.43 -21.07 15.45
N LEU A 43 -27.65 -20.03 15.77
CA LEU A 43 -28.02 -19.09 16.82
C LEU A 43 -29.05 -18.07 16.29
N PRO A 44 -30.13 -17.80 17.03
CA PRO A 44 -31.04 -16.71 16.68
C PRO A 44 -30.30 -15.37 16.78
N THR A 45 -30.21 -14.67 15.66
CA THR A 45 -29.60 -13.34 15.55
C THR A 45 -30.27 -12.36 16.53
N PRO A 46 -29.51 -11.64 17.38
CA PRO A 46 -30.09 -10.57 18.17
C PRO A 46 -30.44 -9.40 17.25
N VAL A 47 -31.75 -9.13 17.20
CA VAL A 47 -32.38 -7.98 16.56
C VAL A 47 -31.73 -6.68 17.06
N MET A 48 -31.37 -5.81 16.13
CA MET A 48 -30.88 -4.46 16.38
C MET A 48 -31.96 -3.64 17.10
N VAL A 49 -31.64 -3.09 18.28
CA VAL A 49 -32.44 -2.05 18.93
C VAL A 49 -31.52 -0.89 19.32
N PRO A 50 -31.82 0.36 18.94
CA PRO A 50 -31.04 1.52 19.35
C PRO A 50 -31.45 1.92 20.77
N THR A 51 -30.55 2.45 21.61
CA THR A 51 -30.82 3.50 22.63
C THR A 51 -29.69 3.66 23.67
N GLN A 52 -29.22 4.92 23.75
CA GLN A 52 -28.77 5.73 24.90
C GLN A 52 -27.58 5.34 25.81
N THR A 53 -26.87 6.41 26.13
CA THR A 53 -25.75 6.60 27.05
C THR A 53 -26.08 6.24 28.50
N ILE A 54 -25.35 5.28 29.08
CA ILE A 54 -25.17 5.14 30.54
C ILE A 54 -23.69 4.82 30.83
N GLN A 55 -23.11 5.62 31.72
CA GLN A 55 -21.76 5.45 32.30
C GLN A 55 -21.73 4.25 33.25
N MET A 56 -20.66 3.44 33.22
CA MET A 56 -20.07 2.78 34.41
C MET A 56 -18.73 2.09 34.08
N HIS A 57 -17.69 2.38 34.87
CA HIS A 57 -16.45 1.60 35.08
C HIS A 57 -16.68 0.62 36.27
N PRO A 58 -15.75 -0.29 36.65
CA PRO A 58 -14.59 -0.90 35.95
C PRO A 58 -14.54 -2.45 36.09
N GLN A 59 -13.69 -3.14 35.30
CA GLN A 59 -12.68 -4.13 35.76
C GLN A 59 -12.23 -5.10 34.65
N HIS A 60 -10.90 -5.06 34.41
CA HIS A 60 -9.97 -6.15 34.12
C HIS A 60 -10.39 -7.27 33.14
N HIS A 61 -9.71 -7.34 32.00
CA HIS A 61 -8.80 -8.42 31.56
C HIS A 61 -8.14 -7.99 30.25
N GLN A 62 -6.85 -7.65 30.28
CA GLN A 62 -6.07 -7.25 29.12
C GLN A 62 -5.71 -8.49 28.28
N VAL A 63 -6.63 -8.90 27.42
CA VAL A 63 -6.31 -9.76 26.27
C VAL A 63 -5.86 -8.81 25.16
N GLN A 64 -4.58 -8.87 24.79
CA GLN A 64 -4.10 -8.17 23.59
C GLN A 64 -4.92 -8.67 22.40
N PRO A 65 -5.64 -7.82 21.66
CA PRO A 65 -6.28 -8.28 20.45
C PRO A 65 -5.15 -8.59 19.47
N VAL A 66 -5.05 -9.85 19.07
CA VAL A 66 -4.38 -10.21 17.83
C VAL A 66 -5.05 -9.37 16.77
N THR A 67 -4.40 -8.28 16.38
CA THR A 67 -4.76 -7.49 15.20
C THR A 67 -4.50 -8.42 14.02
N HIS A 68 -5.44 -9.31 13.74
CA HIS A 68 -5.63 -9.79 12.39
C HIS A 68 -5.91 -8.50 11.64
N ILE A 69 -4.90 -8.02 10.90
CA ILE A 69 -5.08 -6.93 9.98
C ILE A 69 -6.06 -7.53 8.96
N TYR A 70 -7.35 -7.30 9.17
CA TYR A 70 -8.32 -7.44 8.11
C TYR A 70 -7.91 -6.37 7.11
N VAL A 71 -7.04 -6.75 6.17
CA VAL A 71 -6.74 -5.95 4.99
C VAL A 71 -8.06 -5.95 4.24
N ASN A 72 -8.91 -5.01 4.60
CA ASN A 72 -10.14 -4.77 3.90
C ASN A 72 -9.71 -4.36 2.50
N ASN A 73 -9.81 -5.30 1.56
CA ASN A 73 -9.39 -5.07 0.18
C ASN A 73 -10.40 -4.19 -0.59
N ASN A 74 -11.34 -3.58 0.14
CA ASN A 74 -12.01 -2.37 -0.31
C ASN A 74 -10.96 -1.25 -0.37
N SER A 75 -10.13 -1.27 -1.42
CA SER A 75 -9.52 -0.05 -1.92
C SER A 75 -10.63 0.97 -1.99
N ASP A 76 -10.56 1.97 -1.13
CA ASP A 76 -11.55 3.04 -1.00
C ASP A 76 -12.02 3.44 -2.41
N LEU A 77 -13.34 3.48 -2.65
CA LEU A 77 -13.92 3.80 -3.97
C LEU A 77 -13.27 5.07 -4.54
N THR A 78 -12.95 6.01 -3.67
CA THR A 78 -12.22 7.24 -3.96
C THR A 78 -10.85 6.98 -4.58
N LEU A 79 -10.08 6.06 -4.02
CA LEU A 79 -8.74 5.70 -4.47
C LEU A 79 -8.78 4.97 -5.81
N GLN A 80 -9.73 4.04 -5.97
CA GLN A 80 -9.92 3.31 -7.21
C GLN A 80 -10.38 4.25 -8.35
N LEU A 81 -11.35 5.12 -8.08
CA LEU A 81 -11.85 6.11 -9.03
C LEU A 81 -10.74 7.08 -9.44
N THR A 82 -9.96 7.57 -8.47
CA THR A 82 -8.81 8.45 -8.72
C THR A 82 -7.77 7.76 -9.59
N GLY A 83 -7.41 6.51 -9.26
CA GLY A 83 -6.45 5.72 -10.03
C GLY A 83 -6.90 5.46 -11.47
N ILE A 84 -8.18 5.14 -11.69
CA ILE A 84 -8.75 4.95 -13.04
C ILE A 84 -8.75 6.26 -13.83
N GLY A 85 -9.13 7.38 -13.21
CA GLY A 85 -9.13 8.70 -13.85
C GLY A 85 -7.73 9.10 -14.35
N ILE A 86 -6.70 8.88 -13.52
CA ILE A 86 -5.30 9.10 -13.89
C ILE A 86 -4.88 8.22 -15.08
N LEU A 87 -5.28 6.95 -15.09
CA LEU A 87 -4.96 6.00 -16.16
C LEU A 87 -5.56 6.42 -17.50
N LEU A 88 -6.85 6.79 -17.51
CA LEU A 88 -7.52 7.28 -18.71
C LEU A 88 -6.87 8.56 -19.25
N TYR A 89 -6.53 9.49 -18.35
CA TYR A 89 -5.81 10.70 -18.70
C TYR A 89 -4.43 10.40 -19.30
N GLY A 90 -3.67 9.47 -18.72
CA GLY A 90 -2.38 9.02 -19.23
C GLY A 90 -2.47 8.43 -20.63
N ILE A 91 -3.45 7.55 -20.88
CA ILE A 91 -3.68 6.94 -22.20
C ILE A 91 -4.05 8.01 -23.23
N PHE A 92 -4.99 8.91 -22.89
CA PHE A 92 -5.38 10.01 -23.76
C PHE A 92 -4.18 10.88 -24.13
N ARG A 93 -3.32 11.21 -23.17
CA ARG A 93 -2.12 12.01 -23.40
C ARG A 93 -1.11 11.31 -24.31
N ILE A 94 -0.87 10.01 -24.13
CA ILE A 94 -0.02 9.23 -25.05
C ILE A 94 -0.62 9.21 -26.46
N GLY A 95 -1.95 9.07 -26.57
CA GLY A 95 -2.65 9.17 -27.85
C GLY A 95 -2.39 10.50 -28.56
N MET A 96 -2.46 11.61 -27.83
CA MET A 96 -2.11 12.93 -28.37
C MET A 96 -0.63 13.03 -28.77
N ALA A 97 0.29 12.49 -27.97
CA ALA A 97 1.71 12.49 -28.30
C ALA A 97 2.02 11.74 -29.60
N LEU A 98 1.36 10.60 -29.84
CA LEU A 98 1.52 9.78 -31.04
C LEU A 98 0.96 10.49 -32.29
N LEU A 99 -0.17 11.17 -32.18
CA LEU A 99 -0.77 11.92 -33.30
C LEU A 99 0.12 13.08 -33.78
N PHE A 100 0.82 13.74 -32.86
CA PHE A 100 1.68 14.90 -33.16
C PHE A 100 3.16 14.54 -33.36
N ASN A 101 3.52 13.25 -33.26
CA ASN A 101 4.90 12.78 -33.36
C ASN A 101 5.57 13.15 -34.69
N GLU A 102 4.80 13.24 -35.77
CA GLU A 102 5.32 13.56 -37.10
C GLU A 102 5.65 15.05 -37.27
N TRP A 103 5.03 15.92 -36.47
CA TRP A 103 5.19 17.37 -36.58
C TRP A 103 6.28 17.90 -35.64
N MET A 104 6.42 17.32 -34.44
CA MET A 104 7.39 17.73 -33.42
C MET A 104 7.90 16.51 -32.62
N PRO A 105 8.93 15.80 -33.11
CA PRO A 105 9.36 14.53 -32.53
C PRO A 105 9.98 14.66 -31.13
N ALA A 106 10.66 15.77 -30.84
CA ALA A 106 11.30 16.00 -29.53
C ALA A 106 10.27 16.19 -28.40
N GLU A 107 9.25 16.99 -28.64
CA GLU A 107 8.17 17.27 -27.68
C GLU A 107 7.25 16.05 -27.51
N SER A 108 6.96 15.32 -28.59
CA SER A 108 6.19 14.07 -28.52
C SER A 108 6.87 13.00 -27.68
N PHE A 109 8.21 12.87 -27.75
CA PHE A 109 8.94 11.94 -26.91
C PHE A 109 8.77 12.25 -25.42
N LEU A 110 8.84 13.53 -25.06
CA LEU A 110 8.72 13.96 -23.68
C LEU A 110 7.27 13.81 -23.18
N ALA A 111 6.27 14.13 -24.01
CA ALA A 111 4.86 13.88 -23.71
C ALA A 111 4.56 12.38 -23.50
N MET A 112 5.22 11.49 -24.25
CA MET A 112 5.12 10.05 -24.08
C MET A 112 5.75 9.57 -22.77
N LEU A 113 6.94 10.08 -22.39
CA LEU A 113 7.56 9.76 -21.09
C LEU A 113 6.68 10.19 -19.93
N ILE A 114 6.11 11.39 -20.01
CA ILE A 114 5.18 11.88 -18.99
C ILE A 114 3.92 10.99 -18.95
N GLY A 115 3.35 10.64 -20.10
CA GLY A 115 2.21 9.74 -20.21
C GLY A 115 2.45 8.36 -19.57
N LEU A 116 3.64 7.79 -19.78
CA LEU A 116 4.06 6.56 -19.13
C LEU A 116 4.13 6.72 -17.60
N GLY A 117 4.64 7.86 -17.13
CA GLY A 117 4.65 8.22 -15.71
C GLY A 117 3.24 8.24 -15.10
N PHE A 118 2.25 8.76 -15.83
CA PHE A 118 0.84 8.72 -15.41
C PHE A 118 0.29 7.30 -15.34
N ILE A 119 0.60 6.44 -16.30
CA ILE A 119 0.14 5.04 -16.28
C ILE A 119 0.73 4.31 -15.08
N LEU A 120 2.05 4.44 -14.83
CA LEU A 120 2.70 3.83 -13.68
C LEU A 120 2.10 4.36 -12.36
N GLY A 121 1.91 5.68 -12.25
CA GLY A 121 1.27 6.31 -11.09
C GLY A 121 -0.20 5.92 -10.90
N GLY A 122 -0.96 5.70 -11.97
CA GLY A 122 -2.34 5.23 -11.91
C GLY A 122 -2.43 3.79 -11.41
N VAL A 123 -1.63 2.89 -11.98
CA VAL A 123 -1.59 1.46 -11.59
C VAL A 123 -1.14 1.28 -10.13
N THR A 124 -0.08 1.99 -9.72
CA THR A 124 0.43 2.01 -8.34
C THR A 124 -0.65 2.54 -7.35
N THR A 125 -1.43 3.55 -7.76
CA THR A 125 -2.53 4.13 -6.96
C THR A 125 -3.68 3.14 -6.79
N ILE A 126 -4.10 2.45 -7.85
CA ILE A 126 -5.15 1.40 -7.77
C ILE A 126 -4.76 0.28 -6.78
N GLN A 127 -3.47 -0.02 -6.67
CA GLN A 127 -2.97 -1.03 -5.73
C GLN A 127 -3.02 -0.60 -4.26
N GLY A 128 -3.33 0.67 -3.95
CA GLY A 128 -3.43 1.15 -2.56
C GLY A 128 -2.13 1.74 -2.00
N TYR A 129 -1.11 1.98 -2.82
CA TYR A 129 0.18 2.49 -2.34
C TYR A 129 0.25 4.03 -2.38
N LYS A 130 0.61 4.66 -1.27
CA LYS A 130 0.84 6.13 -1.19
C LYS A 130 1.87 6.64 -2.19
N GLN A 131 2.86 5.79 -2.48
CA GLN A 131 3.95 6.09 -3.42
C GLN A 131 3.44 6.36 -4.84
N GLY A 132 2.33 5.73 -5.23
CA GLY A 132 1.70 5.98 -6.53
C GLY A 132 1.17 7.39 -6.67
N LEU A 133 0.51 7.87 -5.61
CA LEU A 133 -0.07 9.20 -5.53
C LEU A 133 1.02 10.29 -5.49
N GLN A 134 2.13 10.03 -4.80
CA GLN A 134 3.29 10.94 -4.80
C GLN A 134 3.96 11.01 -6.18
N LEU A 135 4.09 9.86 -6.86
CA LEU A 135 4.65 9.80 -8.21
C LEU A 135 3.79 10.59 -9.21
N THR A 136 2.46 10.41 -9.21
CA THR A 136 1.56 11.19 -10.07
C THR A 136 1.58 12.67 -9.77
N LEU A 137 1.64 13.06 -8.49
CA LEU A 137 1.76 14.47 -8.11
C LEU A 137 3.06 15.08 -8.66
N GLY A 138 4.19 14.38 -8.53
CA GLY A 138 5.48 14.83 -9.07
C GLY A 138 5.45 14.96 -10.60
N VAL A 139 4.86 13.98 -11.30
CA VAL A 139 4.71 14.01 -12.76
C VAL A 139 3.80 15.16 -13.21
N LEU A 140 2.73 15.46 -12.47
CA LEU A 140 1.86 16.62 -12.73
C LEU A 140 2.61 17.94 -12.56
N VAL A 141 3.43 18.09 -11.52
CA VAL A 141 4.23 19.30 -11.29
C VAL A 141 5.20 19.50 -12.46
N VAL A 142 5.98 18.48 -12.80
CA VAL A 142 6.94 18.55 -13.91
C VAL A 142 6.24 18.87 -15.23
N SER A 143 5.12 18.20 -15.51
CA SER A 143 4.32 18.48 -16.71
C SER A 143 3.75 19.90 -16.73
N GLY A 144 3.31 20.43 -15.58
CA GLY A 144 2.77 21.77 -15.48
C GLY A 144 3.83 22.84 -15.72
N ILE A 145 5.04 22.63 -15.20
CA ILE A 145 6.18 23.53 -15.43
C ILE A 145 6.56 23.55 -16.92
N LEU A 146 6.63 22.38 -17.57
CA LEU A 146 6.93 22.31 -19.00
C LEU A 146 5.84 22.98 -19.86
N SER A 147 4.58 22.87 -19.44
CA SER A 147 3.46 23.54 -20.13
C SER A 147 3.55 25.07 -20.05
N LEU A 148 4.14 25.63 -18.99
CA LEU A 148 4.39 27.08 -18.85
C LEU A 148 5.54 27.55 -19.73
N ILE A 149 6.58 26.73 -19.91
CA ILE A 149 7.74 27.08 -20.75
C ILE A 149 7.34 27.09 -22.23
N ASN A 150 6.60 26.07 -22.70
CA ASN A 150 6.17 25.93 -24.10
C ASN A 150 4.80 26.58 -24.41
N HIS A 151 4.43 27.67 -23.72
CA HIS A 151 3.09 28.24 -23.82
C HIS A 151 2.76 28.93 -25.16
N ASP A 152 3.77 29.30 -25.95
CA ASP A 152 3.60 30.07 -27.20
C ASP A 152 3.44 29.19 -28.45
N GLU A 153 3.78 27.90 -28.37
CA GLU A 153 3.82 26.99 -29.51
C GLU A 153 2.82 25.84 -29.36
N PHE A 154 2.20 25.45 -30.47
CA PHE A 154 1.21 24.37 -30.51
C PHE A 154 1.88 23.00 -30.27
N SER A 155 2.10 22.66 -29.00
CA SER A 155 2.88 21.49 -28.60
C SER A 155 1.99 20.38 -27.99
N PRO A 156 2.30 19.09 -28.16
CA PRO A 156 1.55 18.00 -27.52
C PRO A 156 1.60 18.04 -25.97
N LEU A 157 2.46 18.88 -25.38
CA LEU A 157 2.51 19.16 -23.95
C LEU A 157 1.55 20.27 -23.48
N SER A 158 1.08 21.13 -24.39
CA SER A 158 0.25 22.30 -24.08
C SER A 158 -0.69 22.56 -25.25
N ILE A 159 -2.01 22.56 -25.01
CA ILE A 159 -3.05 22.89 -26.02
C ILE A 159 -3.06 24.42 -26.30
N GLY A 160 -1.88 24.99 -26.54
CA GLY A 160 -1.67 26.37 -26.95
C GLY A 160 -2.08 26.54 -28.41
N MET A 161 -3.38 26.64 -28.66
CA MET A 161 -3.91 26.96 -29.99
C MET A 161 -3.98 28.48 -30.15
N GLY A 162 -2.81 29.14 -30.24
CA GLY A 162 -2.66 30.53 -30.67
C GLY A 162 -3.66 31.54 -30.08
N GLY A 163 -3.92 31.48 -28.76
CA GLY A 163 -4.85 32.40 -28.08
C GLY A 163 -6.34 32.14 -28.26
N PHE A 164 -6.75 31.09 -29.00
CA PHE A 164 -8.16 30.73 -29.19
C PHE A 164 -8.74 29.96 -27.99
N TRP A 165 -7.92 29.17 -27.28
CA TRP A 165 -8.32 28.48 -26.05
C TRP A 165 -7.58 29.07 -24.85
N PRO A 166 -8.29 29.42 -23.76
CA PRO A 166 -7.66 30.05 -22.61
C PRO A 166 -6.70 29.06 -21.93
N VAL A 167 -5.50 29.53 -21.63
CA VAL A 167 -4.47 28.82 -20.81
C VAL A 167 -5.09 28.29 -19.50
N TRP A 168 -6.11 29.00 -19.00
CA TRP A 168 -6.91 28.60 -17.86
C TRP A 168 -7.55 27.22 -17.98
N LEU A 169 -7.90 26.73 -19.17
CA LEU A 169 -8.52 25.42 -19.32
C LEU A 169 -7.51 24.27 -19.20
N SER A 170 -6.28 24.46 -19.71
CA SER A 170 -5.16 23.53 -19.49
C SER A 170 -4.67 23.58 -18.04
N LEU A 171 -4.63 24.78 -17.43
CA LEU A 171 -4.37 24.95 -16.01
C LEU A 171 -5.49 24.41 -15.12
N LEU A 172 -6.75 24.47 -15.57
CA LEU A 172 -7.88 23.86 -14.86
C LEU A 172 -7.78 22.34 -14.92
N CYS A 173 -7.45 21.76 -16.07
CA CYS A 173 -7.30 20.32 -16.21
C CYS A 173 -6.16 19.81 -15.31
N SER A 174 -4.99 20.45 -15.34
CA SER A 174 -3.87 20.14 -14.43
C SER A 174 -4.20 20.39 -12.96
N GLY A 175 -4.81 21.54 -12.63
CA GLY A 175 -5.13 21.96 -11.27
C GLY A 175 -6.24 21.14 -10.62
N THR A 176 -7.28 20.79 -11.38
CA THR A 176 -8.32 19.87 -10.90
C THR A 176 -7.75 18.47 -10.70
N CYS A 177 -6.91 17.97 -11.61
CA CYS A 177 -6.19 16.71 -11.41
C CYS A 177 -5.31 16.75 -10.15
N MET A 178 -4.59 17.84 -9.88
CA MET A 178 -3.81 17.99 -8.65
C MET A 178 -4.67 17.93 -7.39
N ILE A 179 -5.82 18.62 -7.36
CA ILE A 179 -6.74 18.59 -6.22
C ILE A 179 -7.32 17.19 -6.02
N ILE A 180 -7.76 16.54 -7.10
CA ILE A 180 -8.31 15.18 -7.08
C ILE A 180 -7.26 14.19 -6.56
N VAL A 181 -6.01 14.29 -7.03
CA VAL A 181 -4.91 13.42 -6.60
C VAL A 181 -4.43 13.74 -5.18
N ALA A 182 -4.53 14.99 -4.72
CA ALA A 182 -4.16 15.37 -3.36
C ALA A 182 -5.23 15.00 -2.31
N THR A 183 -6.49 14.84 -2.71
CA THR A 183 -7.62 14.58 -1.79
C THR A 183 -7.41 13.32 -0.93
N PRO A 184 -7.00 12.15 -1.47
CA PRO A 184 -6.69 10.98 -0.66
C PRO A 184 -5.48 11.20 0.27
N LEU A 185 -4.56 12.09 -0.08
CA LEU A 185 -3.37 12.36 0.72
C LEU A 185 -3.67 13.20 1.97
N LEU A 186 -4.63 14.13 1.86
CA LEU A 186 -5.01 15.06 2.92
C LEU A 186 -5.92 14.42 4.01
N GLY A 187 -6.26 13.14 3.87
CA GLY A 187 -7.05 12.41 4.86
C GLY A 187 -8.51 12.86 4.95
N VAL A 188 -9.02 13.59 3.95
CA VAL A 188 -10.43 13.97 3.85
C VAL A 188 -11.31 12.77 3.49
N ALA A 189 -10.71 11.75 2.87
CA ALA A 189 -11.29 10.41 2.71
C ALA A 189 -10.49 9.43 3.59
N ASP A 190 -11.18 8.54 4.31
CA ASP A 190 -10.63 7.47 5.16
C ASP A 190 -9.89 6.39 4.34
N SER A 191 -8.87 6.83 3.60
CA SER A 191 -8.11 6.01 2.68
C SER A 191 -7.10 5.17 3.45
N GLN A 192 -7.43 3.88 3.59
CA GLN A 192 -6.57 2.85 4.15
C GLN A 192 -5.47 2.47 3.15
N PHE A 193 -4.37 3.23 3.13
CA PHE A 193 -3.23 2.89 2.29
C PHE A 193 -2.48 1.66 2.79
N ARG A 194 -2.01 0.82 1.86
CA ARG A 194 -1.15 -0.32 2.19
C ARG A 194 0.19 0.18 2.73
N ALA A 195 0.61 -0.39 3.87
CA ALA A 195 1.94 -0.13 4.43
C ALA A 195 3.00 -0.95 3.66
N GLY A 196 3.95 -0.26 3.03
CA GLY A 196 5.08 -0.86 2.29
C GLY A 196 5.23 -0.30 0.88
N SER A 197 6.40 -0.46 0.27
CA SER A 197 6.60 -0.23 -1.17
C SER A 197 6.44 -1.56 -1.91
N PRO A 198 5.84 -1.57 -3.11
CA PRO A 198 5.80 -2.77 -3.92
C PRO A 198 7.19 -3.11 -4.46
N ASN A 199 7.45 -4.41 -4.68
CA ASN A 199 8.76 -4.92 -5.07
C ASN A 199 9.33 -4.27 -6.34
N TYR A 200 8.48 -3.84 -7.30
CA TYR A 200 8.95 -3.19 -8.52
C TYR A 200 9.51 -1.79 -8.30
N MET A 201 8.95 -1.01 -7.36
CA MET A 201 9.45 0.34 -7.08
C MET A 201 10.81 0.29 -6.40
N THR A 202 11.02 -0.66 -5.50
CA THR A 202 12.31 -0.83 -4.83
C THR A 202 13.42 -1.15 -5.84
N SER A 203 13.14 -2.01 -6.82
CA SER A 203 14.09 -2.31 -7.90
C SER A 203 14.33 -1.09 -8.81
N ALA A 204 13.28 -0.34 -9.16
CA ALA A 204 13.40 0.86 -9.98
C ALA A 204 14.22 1.96 -9.29
N ILE A 205 13.99 2.18 -7.99
CA ILE A 205 14.74 3.16 -7.18
C ILE A 205 16.20 2.75 -7.05
N ASN A 206 16.48 1.48 -6.72
CA ASN A 206 17.87 1.00 -6.64
C ASN A 206 18.61 1.12 -7.99
N THR A 207 17.89 0.96 -9.10
CA THR A 207 18.45 1.16 -10.45
C THR A 207 18.64 2.65 -10.76
N ALA A 208 17.71 3.50 -10.34
CA ALA A 208 17.81 4.94 -10.54
C ALA A 208 18.94 5.56 -9.70
N ASP A 209 19.14 5.10 -8.46
CA ASP A 209 20.26 5.49 -7.59
C ASP A 209 21.62 5.09 -8.19
N PHE A 210 21.66 4.02 -8.99
CA PHE A 210 22.85 3.62 -9.73
C PHE A 210 23.13 4.50 -10.96
N VAL A 211 22.08 5.05 -11.59
CA VAL A 211 22.17 5.77 -12.87
C VAL A 211 22.27 7.29 -12.70
N SER A 212 21.84 7.86 -11.57
CA SER A 212 21.78 9.31 -11.39
C SER A 212 22.42 9.78 -10.06
N PRO A 213 23.53 10.54 -10.08
CA PRO A 213 24.11 11.18 -8.89
C PRO A 213 23.29 12.36 -8.34
N ALA A 214 22.20 12.75 -9.00
CA ALA A 214 21.42 13.94 -8.67
C ALA A 214 20.04 13.58 -8.06
N PRO A 215 19.64 14.18 -6.92
CA PRO A 215 18.41 13.82 -6.23
C PRO A 215 17.23 14.58 -6.85
N LEU A 216 16.52 13.97 -7.79
CA LEU A 216 15.24 14.50 -8.31
C LEU A 216 14.03 14.14 -7.43
N VAL A 217 14.26 13.41 -6.35
CA VAL A 217 13.22 13.09 -5.36
C VAL A 217 13.62 13.76 -4.06
N MET A 218 12.88 14.80 -3.67
CA MET A 218 12.86 15.27 -2.29
C MET A 218 12.29 14.14 -1.43
N LYS A 219 13.19 13.24 -1.02
CA LYS A 219 12.94 12.32 0.06
C LYS A 219 12.89 13.18 1.31
N GLU A 220 11.68 13.50 1.78
CA GLU A 220 11.51 13.89 3.18
C GLU A 220 12.30 12.87 4.01
N PRO A 221 13.16 13.30 4.95
CA PRO A 221 13.93 12.40 5.77
C PRO A 221 12.94 11.57 6.58
N ASP A 222 12.65 10.37 6.10
CA ASP A 222 11.90 9.36 6.82
C ASP A 222 12.65 9.15 8.13
N LYS A 223 12.08 9.63 9.25
CA LYS A 223 12.48 9.28 10.61
C LYS A 223 12.17 7.81 10.89
N ARG A 224 12.62 6.93 10.01
CA ARG A 224 12.70 5.50 10.24
C ARG A 224 14.19 5.17 10.23
N PRO A 225 14.71 4.57 11.31
CA PRO A 225 16.12 4.22 11.37
C PRO A 225 16.45 3.38 10.15
N ALA A 226 17.33 3.92 9.31
CA ALA A 226 18.01 3.18 8.28
C ALA A 226 18.48 1.87 8.88
N THR A 227 18.07 0.76 8.27
CA THR A 227 18.67 -0.56 8.37
C THR A 227 19.53 -0.73 9.61
N GLU A 228 18.93 -1.15 10.73
CA GLU A 228 19.68 -1.59 11.90
C GLU A 228 20.79 -2.53 11.40
N GLY A 229 22.03 -2.05 11.37
CA GLY A 229 23.15 -2.89 10.98
C GLY A 229 23.15 -4.09 11.90
N LYS A 230 23.30 -5.26 11.32
CA LYS A 230 23.39 -6.49 12.11
C LYS A 230 24.87 -6.78 12.23
N ILE A 231 25.44 -6.51 13.40
CA ILE A 231 26.83 -6.88 13.68
C ILE A 231 26.88 -8.39 13.92
N VAL A 232 27.91 -9.04 13.38
CA VAL A 232 28.14 -10.47 13.59
C VAL A 232 29.05 -10.64 14.80
N THR A 233 28.46 -10.95 15.95
CA THR A 233 29.19 -11.18 17.21
C THR A 233 29.33 -12.69 17.44
N LYS A 234 30.51 -13.11 17.93
CA LYS A 234 30.76 -14.52 18.28
C LYS A 234 30.24 -14.80 19.70
N CYS A 235 29.59 -15.95 19.88
CA CYS A 235 29.20 -16.42 21.21
C CYS A 235 30.44 -16.77 22.06
N VAL A 236 30.47 -16.36 23.33
CA VAL A 236 31.59 -16.61 24.25
C VAL A 236 31.71 -18.10 24.64
N HIS A 237 30.61 -18.85 24.60
CA HIS A 237 30.55 -20.24 25.05
C HIS A 237 30.77 -21.28 23.94
N CYS A 238 30.35 -20.99 22.71
CA CYS A 238 30.41 -21.96 21.60
C CYS A 238 31.00 -21.38 20.30
N GLN A 239 31.47 -20.13 20.33
CA GLN A 239 32.06 -19.40 19.19
C GLN A 239 31.17 -19.30 17.94
N SER A 240 29.88 -19.65 18.04
CA SER A 240 28.96 -19.57 16.92
C SER A 240 28.70 -18.11 16.52
N LYS A 241 28.59 -17.85 15.21
CA LYS A 241 28.36 -16.51 14.65
C LYS A 241 26.88 -16.14 14.84
N LEU A 242 26.62 -15.10 15.63
CA LEU A 242 25.27 -14.58 15.89
C LEU A 242 25.13 -13.17 15.32
N LYS A 243 23.96 -12.86 14.73
CA LYS A 243 23.64 -11.51 14.25
C LYS A 243 22.88 -10.76 15.33
N VAL A 244 23.44 -9.66 15.82
CA VAL A 244 22.83 -8.79 16.86
C VAL A 244 22.69 -7.37 16.29
N PRO A 245 21.61 -6.62 16.59
CA PRO A 245 21.45 -5.23 16.14
C PRO A 245 22.58 -4.32 16.67
N ILE A 246 23.02 -3.33 15.90
CA ILE A 246 24.04 -2.36 16.36
C ILE A 246 23.54 -1.63 17.61
N GLY A 247 24.36 -1.60 18.67
CA GLY A 247 24.06 -0.84 19.89
C GLY A 247 23.16 -1.57 20.89
N TYR A 248 22.79 -2.84 20.67
CA TYR A 248 22.06 -3.61 21.67
C TYR A 248 22.96 -3.99 22.85
N LYS A 249 22.81 -3.27 23.96
CA LYS A 249 23.45 -3.58 25.25
C LYS A 249 22.49 -4.38 26.10
N GLY A 250 22.68 -5.69 26.17
CA GLY A 250 21.75 -6.57 26.87
C GLY A 250 22.21 -8.02 26.93
N ARG A 251 21.38 -8.86 27.57
CA ARG A 251 21.59 -10.31 27.62
C ARG A 251 20.98 -10.94 26.39
N VAL A 252 21.82 -11.46 25.49
CA VAL A 252 21.37 -12.24 24.32
C VAL A 252 21.42 -13.72 24.65
N LYS A 253 20.45 -14.47 24.15
CA LYS A 253 20.41 -15.93 24.26
C LYS A 253 21.02 -16.54 23.00
N CYS A 254 22.05 -17.38 23.15
CA CYS A 254 22.62 -18.07 22.01
C CYS A 254 21.64 -19.13 21.46
N PRO A 255 21.33 -19.17 20.15
CA PRO A 255 20.48 -20.20 19.57
C PRO A 255 21.12 -21.59 19.53
N THR A 256 22.46 -21.67 19.61
CA THR A 256 23.21 -22.93 19.51
C THR A 256 23.41 -23.62 20.87
N CYS A 257 23.69 -22.86 21.93
CA CYS A 257 23.97 -23.42 23.25
C CYS A 257 22.95 -23.02 24.34
N ASN A 258 21.90 -22.25 23.99
CA ASN A 258 20.87 -21.73 24.91
C ASN A 258 21.37 -20.87 26.10
N GLU A 259 22.68 -20.68 26.23
CA GLU A 259 23.31 -19.88 27.29
C GLU A 259 23.11 -18.37 27.07
N ARG A 260 22.99 -17.63 28.18
CA ARG A 260 22.76 -16.16 28.16
C ARG A 260 24.08 -15.44 28.41
N PHE A 261 24.49 -14.57 27.49
CA PHE A 261 25.69 -13.76 27.65
C PHE A 261 25.41 -12.28 27.36
N LYS A 262 26.25 -11.40 27.91
CA LYS A 262 26.13 -9.94 27.75
C LYS A 262 26.92 -9.50 26.53
N VAL A 263 26.31 -8.69 25.67
CA VAL A 263 26.98 -8.00 24.56
C VAL A 263 27.17 -6.54 24.95
N GLU A 264 28.38 -6.01 24.77
CA GLU A 264 28.74 -4.62 25.05
C GLU A 264 28.68 -3.73 23.82
#